data_AF-A0A509LBU7-F1
#
_entry.id   AF-A0A509LBU7-F1
#
_cell.length_a   1.000
_cell.length_b   1.000
_cell.length_c   1.000
_cell.angle_alpha   90.00
_cell.angle_beta   90.00
_cell.angle_gamma   90.00
#
_symmetry.space_group_name_H-M   'P 1'
#
loop_
_entity.id
_entity.type
_entity.pdbx_description
1 polymer ?
#
loop_
_entity_poly.entity_id
_entity_poly.type
_entity_poly.pdbx_seq_one_letter_code
_entity_poly.pdbx_strand_id
1 'polypeptide(L)'
;MNHFDGFGFDIVLNRKGTNSYKWDNAEVLNENLLPLSVADMDFAVPSEVTQALVNRTANPVYGYEFQPDALKEAIIAWEYKRHGFKVRKDWLLFTPGVVNGLAISILSFTEKGDRIVVQPPVYPPLF
;
A
#
# COMPACT_ATOMS: atom_id res chain seq x y z
N MET A 1 -23.01 7.63 22.36
CA MET A 1 -22.40 6.29 22.16
C MET A 1 -23.07 5.68 20.95
N ASN A 2 -22.47 5.80 19.78
CA ASN A 2 -23.04 5.18 18.58
C ASN A 2 -22.57 3.73 18.56
N HIS A 3 -23.53 2.80 18.63
CA HIS A 3 -23.32 1.39 18.35
C HIS A 3 -22.79 1.26 16.91
N PHE A 4 -21.62 0.63 16.74
CA PHE A 4 -21.08 0.29 15.43
C PHE A 4 -21.30 -1.19 15.19
N ASP A 5 -22.41 -1.54 14.56
CA ASP A 5 -22.66 -2.89 14.07
C ASP A 5 -22.00 -3.00 12.67
N GLY A 6 -20.69 -3.22 12.60
CA GLY A 6 -19.96 -3.49 11.34
C GLY A 6 -18.65 -2.70 11.13
N PHE A 7 -17.98 -2.95 9.99
CA PHE A 7 -16.67 -2.35 9.62
C PHE A 7 -16.72 -0.85 9.25
N GLY A 8 -17.90 -0.21 9.25
CA GLY A 8 -18.03 1.24 9.02
C GLY A 8 -17.84 1.71 7.58
N PHE A 9 -18.11 0.88 6.57
CA PHE A 9 -17.98 1.24 5.15
C PHE A 9 -18.99 2.31 4.68
N ASP A 10 -20.08 2.53 5.42
CA ASP A 10 -21.06 3.58 5.13
C ASP A 10 -20.70 4.95 5.73
N ILE A 11 -19.58 5.03 6.47
CA ILE A 11 -19.12 6.27 7.11
C ILE A 11 -18.39 7.12 6.09
N VAL A 12 -18.92 8.31 5.81
CA VAL A 12 -18.26 9.31 4.96
C VAL A 12 -17.19 10.03 5.78
N LEU A 13 -15.92 9.84 5.40
CA LEU A 13 -14.77 10.50 6.02
C LEU A 13 -14.33 11.69 5.18
N ASN A 14 -14.11 12.84 5.82
CA ASN A 14 -13.54 14.00 5.15
C ASN A 14 -12.02 13.80 4.97
N ARG A 15 -11.57 13.76 3.71
CA ARG A 15 -10.14 13.65 3.34
C ARG A 15 -9.57 14.95 2.76
N LYS A 16 -10.36 16.01 2.65
CA LYS A 16 -9.87 17.32 2.20
C LYS A 16 -8.97 17.96 3.25
N GLY A 17 -7.93 18.67 2.82
CA GLY A 17 -6.94 19.30 3.69
C GLY A 17 -6.03 18.31 4.41
N THR A 18 -5.92 17.07 3.93
CA THR A 18 -5.07 16.01 4.53
C THR A 18 -3.78 15.76 3.76
N ASN A 19 -3.49 16.58 2.74
CA ASN A 19 -2.47 16.33 1.71
C ASN A 19 -2.78 15.06 0.89
N SER A 20 -4.06 14.78 0.64
CA SER A 20 -4.53 13.65 -0.15
C SER A 20 -4.31 13.93 -1.64
N TYR A 21 -3.52 13.09 -2.30
CA TYR A 21 -3.39 13.16 -3.76
C TYR A 21 -4.74 12.97 -4.48
N LYS A 22 -5.66 12.19 -3.90
CA LYS A 22 -6.99 11.97 -4.49
C LYS A 22 -7.88 13.21 -4.38
N TRP A 23 -8.00 13.77 -3.18
CA TRP A 23 -8.97 14.82 -2.88
C TRP A 23 -8.40 16.24 -3.08
N ASP A 24 -7.22 16.52 -2.54
CA ASP A 24 -6.66 17.88 -2.56
C ASP A 24 -6.14 18.25 -3.95
N ASN A 25 -5.63 17.28 -4.73
CA ASN A 25 -5.26 17.53 -6.13
C ASN A 25 -6.48 17.78 -7.03
N ALA A 26 -7.63 17.16 -6.73
CA ALA A 26 -8.86 17.42 -7.46
C ALA A 26 -9.42 18.81 -7.15
N GLU A 27 -9.31 19.26 -5.89
CA GLU A 27 -9.74 20.59 -5.46
C GLU A 27 -8.98 21.72 -6.17
N VAL A 28 -7.67 21.54 -6.42
CA VAL A 28 -6.87 22.47 -7.25
C VAL A 28 -7.42 22.62 -8.67
N LEU A 29 -8.03 21.57 -9.22
CA LEU A 29 -8.62 21.61 -10.56
C LEU A 29 -10.00 22.25 -10.52
N ASN A 30 -10.86 21.85 -9.57
CA ASN A 30 -12.18 22.42 -9.31
C ASN A 30 -12.76 21.85 -8.00
N GLU A 31 -13.20 22.73 -7.10
CA GLU A 31 -13.74 22.40 -5.77
C GLU A 31 -15.00 21.50 -5.77
N ASN A 32 -15.72 21.48 -6.89
CA ASN A 32 -16.96 20.71 -7.10
C ASN A 32 -16.71 19.32 -7.73
N LEU A 33 -15.45 18.90 -7.90
CA LEU A 33 -15.14 17.57 -8.42
C LEU A 33 -15.33 16.49 -7.36
N LEU A 34 -15.90 15.37 -7.78
CA LEU A 34 -15.90 14.11 -7.03
C LEU A 34 -14.75 13.24 -7.55
N PRO A 35 -13.65 13.08 -6.79
CA PRO A 35 -12.48 12.35 -7.27
C PRO A 35 -12.69 10.82 -7.21
N LEU A 36 -12.66 10.19 -8.38
CA LEU A 36 -12.76 8.73 -8.55
C LEU A 36 -11.54 8.16 -9.30
N SER A 37 -10.37 8.77 -9.12
CA SER A 37 -9.15 8.55 -9.94
C SER A 37 -8.16 7.54 -9.33
N VAL A 38 -7.28 7.99 -8.43
CA VAL A 38 -6.18 7.20 -7.88
C VAL A 38 -6.69 6.07 -6.99
N ALA A 39 -5.98 4.94 -7.02
CA ALA A 39 -6.35 3.70 -6.33
C ALA A 39 -6.03 3.73 -4.82
N ASP A 40 -6.60 4.69 -4.10
CA ASP A 40 -6.76 4.63 -2.64
C ASP A 40 -8.25 4.69 -2.25
N MET A 41 -8.57 4.21 -1.05
CA MET A 41 -9.96 4.08 -0.59
C MET A 41 -10.38 5.25 0.28
N ASP A 42 -11.68 5.55 0.30
CA ASP A 42 -12.28 6.55 1.19
C ASP A 42 -12.88 5.92 2.47
N PHE A 43 -12.36 4.76 2.87
CA PHE A 43 -12.75 4.03 4.07
C PHE A 43 -11.66 4.12 5.15
N ALA A 44 -12.07 3.98 6.40
CA ALA A 44 -11.12 3.79 7.49
C ALA A 44 -10.36 2.47 7.29
N VAL A 45 -9.06 2.48 7.60
CA VAL A 45 -8.28 1.25 7.75
C VAL A 45 -8.80 0.43 8.95
N PRO A 46 -8.56 -0.89 9.01
CA PRO A 46 -8.89 -1.69 10.19
C PRO A 46 -8.30 -1.09 11.47
N SER A 47 -9.06 -1.13 12.56
CA SER A 47 -8.70 -0.53 13.85
C SER A 47 -7.35 -1.03 14.39
N GLU A 48 -7.01 -2.28 14.07
CA GLU A 48 -5.78 -2.97 14.43
C GLU A 48 -4.55 -2.31 13.80
N VAL A 49 -4.67 -1.77 12.58
CA VAL A 49 -3.60 -1.01 11.91
C VAL A 49 -3.36 0.31 12.63
N THR A 50 -4.44 1.04 12.93
CA THR A 50 -4.36 2.31 13.69
C THR A 50 -3.76 2.09 15.07
N GLN A 51 -4.20 1.04 15.79
CA GLN A 51 -3.68 0.73 17.11
C GLN A 51 -2.19 0.35 17.08
N ALA A 52 -1.75 -0.41 16.06
CA ALA A 52 -0.33 -0.73 15.89
C ALA A 52 0.53 0.52 15.67
N LEU A 53 0.04 1.50 14.89
CA LEU A 53 0.72 2.78 14.69
C LEU A 53 0.78 3.60 15.98
N VAL A 54 -0.31 3.71 16.73
CA VAL A 54 -0.35 4.40 18.04
C VAL A 54 0.62 3.74 19.03
N ASN A 55 0.66 2.41 19.06
CA ASN A 55 1.59 1.68 19.92
C ASN A 55 3.05 1.95 19.52
N ARG A 56 3.33 2.03 18.21
CA ARG A 56 4.69 2.34 17.73
C ARG A 56 5.10 3.76 18.08
N THR A 57 4.21 4.74 17.97
CA THR A 57 4.51 6.15 18.31
C THR A 57 4.58 6.42 19.80
N ALA A 58 4.08 5.51 20.65
CA ALA A 58 4.31 5.57 22.08
C ALA A 58 5.78 5.36 22.48
N ASN A 59 6.58 4.70 21.63
CA ASN A 59 8.03 4.63 21.80
C ASN A 59 8.67 5.94 21.27
N PRO A 60 9.35 6.74 22.12
CA PRO A 60 9.89 8.03 21.72
C PRO A 60 11.14 7.94 20.82
N VAL A 61 11.65 6.74 20.52
CA VAL A 61 12.84 6.52 19.68
C VAL A 61 12.43 5.99 18.30
N TYR A 62 12.86 6.70 17.26
CA TYR A 62 12.55 6.42 15.84
C TYR A 62 13.80 6.19 14.99
N GLY A 63 14.78 5.48 15.56
CA GLY A 63 16.03 5.13 14.88
C GLY A 63 15.86 3.98 13.87
N TYR A 64 16.99 3.45 13.39
CA TYR A 64 17.01 2.34 12.45
C TYR A 64 16.38 1.06 13.03
N GLU A 65 15.59 0.38 12.21
CA GLU A 65 14.93 -0.88 12.54
C GLU A 65 15.34 -1.98 11.55
N PHE A 66 15.44 -3.21 12.05
CA PHE A 66 15.54 -4.41 11.22
C PHE A 66 14.15 -5.00 11.01
N GLN A 67 13.94 -5.68 9.88
CA GLN A 67 12.66 -6.35 9.62
C GLN A 67 12.48 -7.53 10.59
N PRO A 68 11.41 -7.56 11.40
CA PRO A 68 11.17 -8.65 12.33
C PRO A 68 10.74 -9.92 11.60
N ASP A 69 11.09 -11.08 12.16
CA ASP A 69 10.69 -12.37 11.59
C ASP A 69 9.17 -12.56 11.51
N ALA A 70 8.43 -11.98 12.47
CA ALA A 70 6.98 -11.94 12.47
C ALA A 70 6.38 -11.31 11.19
N LEU A 71 7.06 -10.34 10.57
CA LEU A 71 6.61 -9.76 9.29
C LEU A 71 6.68 -10.79 8.17
N LYS A 72 7.79 -11.55 8.08
CA LYS A 72 7.96 -12.60 7.08
C LYS A 72 6.94 -13.72 7.27
N GLU A 73 6.71 -14.14 8.51
CA GLU A 73 5.72 -15.16 8.86
C GLU A 73 4.30 -14.72 8.52
N ALA A 74 3.94 -13.46 8.77
CA ALA A 74 2.65 -12.90 8.40
C ALA A 74 2.42 -12.95 6.88
N ILE A 75 3.42 -12.61 6.07
CA ILE A 75 3.35 -12.68 4.60
C ILE A 75 3.19 -14.14 4.14
N ILE A 76 4.02 -15.05 4.64
CA ILE A 76 3.95 -16.48 4.29
C ILE A 76 2.57 -17.06 4.62
N ALA A 77 2.06 -16.75 5.82
CA ALA A 77 0.74 -17.21 6.24
C ALA A 77 -0.38 -16.59 5.41
N TRP A 78 -0.28 -15.31 5.05
CA TRP A 78 -1.25 -14.62 4.19
C TRP A 78 -1.34 -15.28 2.80
N GLU A 79 -0.19 -15.46 2.15
CA GLU A 79 -0.10 -16.09 0.83
C GLU A 79 -0.64 -17.52 0.83
N TYR A 80 -0.31 -18.30 1.84
CA TYR A 80 -0.83 -19.66 1.95
C TYR A 80 -2.34 -19.68 2.21
N LYS A 81 -2.83 -18.87 3.16
CA LYS A 81 -4.25 -18.84 3.55
C LYS A 81 -5.15 -18.33 2.42
N ARG A 82 -4.71 -17.32 1.66
CA ARG A 82 -5.52 -16.66 0.62
C ARG A 82 -5.36 -17.28 -0.76
N HIS A 83 -4.17 -17.79 -1.06
CA HIS A 83 -3.81 -18.20 -2.42
C HIS A 83 -3.29 -19.65 -2.49
N GLY A 84 -3.16 -20.35 -1.36
CA GLY A 84 -2.58 -21.70 -1.31
C GLY A 84 -1.08 -21.73 -1.62
N PHE A 85 -0.43 -20.57 -1.73
CA PHE A 85 0.96 -20.46 -2.15
C PHE A 85 1.93 -20.60 -0.97
N LYS A 86 2.80 -21.60 -1.04
CA LYS A 86 3.80 -21.88 0.01
C LYS A 86 5.09 -21.10 -0.25
N VAL A 87 5.13 -19.86 0.23
CA VAL A 87 6.31 -18.99 0.16
C VAL A 87 7.40 -19.48 1.11
N ARG A 88 8.66 -19.52 0.66
CA ARG A 88 9.82 -19.75 1.54
C ARG A 88 10.35 -18.44 2.10
N LYS A 89 10.81 -18.45 3.35
CA LYS A 89 11.31 -17.25 4.05
C LYS A 89 12.48 -16.57 3.33
N ASP A 90 13.33 -17.33 2.64
CA ASP A 90 14.47 -16.87 1.85
C ASP A 90 14.08 -16.20 0.51
N TRP A 91 12.83 -16.33 0.07
CA TRP A 91 12.32 -15.66 -1.14
C TRP A 91 11.91 -14.21 -0.90
N LEU A 92 11.71 -13.80 0.35
CA LEU A 92 11.17 -12.49 0.69
C LEU A 92 12.25 -11.40 0.68
N LEU A 93 12.12 -10.49 -0.27
CA LEU A 93 12.87 -9.23 -0.35
C LEU A 93 11.91 -8.05 -0.14
N PHE A 94 12.33 -7.05 0.64
CA PHE A 94 11.50 -5.90 0.97
C PHE A 94 11.96 -4.67 0.19
N THR A 95 11.01 -4.00 -0.46
CA THR A 95 11.20 -2.70 -1.11
C THR A 95 10.16 -1.72 -0.56
N PRO A 96 10.40 -0.40 -0.60
CA PRO A 96 9.43 0.58 -0.12
C PRO A 96 8.16 0.68 -1.01
N GLY A 97 8.08 -0.07 -2.10
CA GLY A 97 6.89 -0.13 -2.95
C GLY A 97 7.11 -0.97 -4.21
N VAL A 98 6.00 -1.41 -4.82
CA VAL A 98 6.01 -2.30 -6.00
C VAL A 98 6.71 -1.67 -7.20
N VAL A 99 6.51 -0.38 -7.47
CA VAL A 99 7.17 0.34 -8.58
C VAL A 99 8.69 0.36 -8.42
N ASN A 100 9.20 0.50 -7.19
CA ASN A 100 10.64 0.38 -6.92
C ASN A 100 11.13 -1.06 -7.16
N GLY A 101 10.34 -2.05 -6.77
CA GLY A 101 10.62 -3.46 -7.05
C GLY A 101 10.69 -3.76 -8.55
N LEU A 102 9.80 -3.14 -9.35
CA LEU A 102 9.82 -3.24 -10.81
C LEU A 102 11.10 -2.64 -11.39
N ALA A 103 11.47 -1.42 -10.99
CA ALA A 103 12.69 -0.77 -11.45
C ALA A 103 13.95 -1.60 -11.10
N ILE A 104 14.04 -2.13 -9.88
CA ILE A 104 15.14 -3.00 -9.45
C ILE A 104 15.16 -4.28 -10.29
N SER A 105 14.01 -4.87 -10.58
CA SER A 105 13.91 -6.09 -11.40
C SER A 105 14.43 -5.84 -12.82
N ILE A 106 14.05 -4.73 -13.45
CA ILE A 106 14.55 -4.34 -14.78
C ILE A 106 16.08 -4.19 -14.74
N LEU A 107 16.61 -3.44 -13.78
CA LEU A 107 18.06 -3.22 -13.64
C LEU A 107 18.84 -4.51 -13.32
N SER A 108 18.19 -5.51 -12.69
CA SER A 108 18.84 -6.75 -12.28
C SER A 108 18.78 -7.85 -13.35
N PHE A 109 17.77 -7.83 -14.23
CA PHE A 109 17.48 -8.91 -15.17
C PHE A 109 17.61 -8.52 -16.64
N THR A 110 17.99 -7.28 -16.94
CA THR A 110 18.14 -6.80 -18.33
C THR A 110 19.39 -5.94 -18.49
N GLU A 111 19.91 -5.90 -19.71
CA GLU A 111 20.94 -4.95 -20.11
C GLU A 111 20.37 -3.85 -21.03
N LYS A 112 21.16 -2.79 -21.19
CA LYS A 112 20.80 -1.71 -22.12
C LYS A 112 20.65 -2.27 -23.53
N GLY A 113 19.43 -2.18 -24.08
CA GLY A 113 19.10 -2.65 -25.42
C GLY A 113 18.19 -3.89 -25.42
N ASP A 114 18.03 -4.56 -24.28
CA ASP A 114 17.03 -5.61 -24.12
C ASP A 114 15.61 -5.06 -24.27
N ARG A 115 14.70 -5.95 -24.65
CA ARG A 115 13.29 -5.63 -24.84
C ARG A 115 12.44 -6.27 -23.76
N ILE A 116 11.53 -5.49 -23.18
CA ILE A 116 10.58 -5.93 -22.15
C ILE A 116 9.18 -5.99 -22.77
N VAL A 117 8.49 -7.11 -22.57
CA VAL A 117 7.13 -7.29 -23.06
C VAL A 117 6.13 -6.82 -22.00
N VAL A 118 5.20 -5.95 -22.40
CA VAL A 118 4.03 -5.53 -21.61
C VAL A 118 2.76 -5.74 -22.42
N GLN A 119 1.62 -5.89 -21.76
CA GLN A 119 0.32 -6.17 -22.40
C GLN A 119 -0.63 -4.97 -22.25
N PRO A 120 -0.64 -4.00 -23.19
CA PRO A 120 -1.52 -2.84 -23.11
C PRO A 120 -3.02 -3.20 -23.29
N PRO A 121 -3.94 -2.40 -22.71
CA PRO A 121 -3.67 -1.31 -21.77
C PRO A 121 -3.25 -1.83 -20.39
N VAL A 122 -2.27 -1.17 -19.78
CA VAL A 122 -1.70 -1.60 -18.49
C VAL A 122 -1.39 -0.38 -17.62
N TYR A 123 -1.15 -0.61 -16.32
CA TYR A 123 -0.77 0.41 -15.35
C TYR A 123 0.38 1.30 -15.87
N PRO A 124 0.22 2.64 -15.93
CA PRO A 124 1.17 3.50 -16.66
C PRO A 124 2.64 3.38 -16.25
N PRO A 125 3.02 3.17 -14.98
CA PRO A 125 4.42 2.93 -14.58
C PRO A 125 5.12 1.71 -15.18
N LEU A 126 4.43 0.87 -15.96
CA LEU A 126 5.03 -0.21 -16.75
C LEU A 126 5.54 0.26 -18.14
N PHE A 127 5.30 1.53 -18.50
CA PHE A 127 5.86 2.20 -19.69
C PHE A 127 6.96 3.19 -19.30
#